data_AF-A0A643C934-F1
#
_entry.id   AF-A0A643C934-F1
#
_cell.length_a   1.000
_cell.length_b   1.000
_cell.length_c   1.000
_cell.angle_alpha   90.00
_cell.angle_beta   90.00
_cell.angle_gamma   90.00
#
_symmetry.space_group_name_H-M   'P 1'
#
loop_
_entity.id
_entity.type
_entity.pdbx_description
1 polymer ?
#
loop_
_entity_poly.entity_id
_entity_poly.type
_entity_poly.pdbx_seq_one_letter_code
_entity_poly.pdbx_strand_id
1 'polypeptide(L)'
;TPGVQTPSLPPTTHTAFLHQDLCRQLHARVDKVDEERYDVEAKVTKNITEIADLTQKIFDLRGKFKRPTLRRVRISADAMMQALLGTRAKESLDLRAHLKQVKKEDTEKENREVGDWRKNIDALSGMEGRKKKFEG
;
A
#
# COMPACT_ATOMS: atom_id res chain seq x y z
N THR A 1 -8.66 -33.06 27.74
CA THR A 1 -7.43 -33.45 28.45
C THR A 1 -7.77 -34.64 29.32
N PRO A 2 -7.14 -35.81 29.16
CA PRO A 2 -7.31 -36.88 30.13
C PRO A 2 -6.64 -36.40 31.42
N GLY A 3 -7.44 -36.14 32.45
CA GLY A 3 -6.93 -35.71 33.74
C GLY A 3 -5.98 -36.77 34.29
N VAL A 4 -4.74 -36.37 34.58
CA VAL A 4 -3.77 -37.22 35.28
C VAL A 4 -4.33 -37.46 36.68
N GLN A 5 -5.05 -38.56 36.89
CA GLN A 5 -5.45 -38.98 38.22
C GLN A 5 -4.19 -39.39 38.96
N THR A 6 -3.74 -38.56 39.89
CA THR A 6 -2.79 -38.99 40.91
C THR A 6 -3.50 -40.04 41.77
N PRO A 7 -3.03 -41.30 41.80
CA PRO A 7 -3.67 -42.34 42.60
C PRO A 7 -3.72 -41.91 44.07
N SER A 8 -4.85 -42.14 44.73
CA SER A 8 -5.08 -41.78 46.13
C SER A 8 -4.11 -42.53 47.04
N LEU A 9 -3.63 -41.86 48.08
CA LEU A 9 -2.77 -42.45 49.11
C LEU A 9 -3.46 -43.67 49.74
N PRO A 10 -2.73 -44.78 49.97
CA PRO A 10 -3.30 -46.00 50.56
C PRO A 10 -3.78 -45.75 52.00
N PRO A 11 -4.86 -46.42 52.46
CA PRO A 11 -5.41 -46.24 53.80
C PRO A 11 -4.41 -46.64 54.89
N THR A 12 -4.36 -45.83 55.94
CA THR A 12 -3.35 -45.83 57.00
C THR A 12 -3.45 -47.06 57.92
N THR A 13 -2.79 -48.15 57.57
CA THR A 13 -2.46 -49.25 58.49
C THR A 13 -0.97 -49.61 58.37
N HIS A 14 -0.08 -48.67 58.70
CA HIS A 14 1.35 -48.86 58.45
C HIS A 14 2.28 -48.43 59.60
N THR A 15 3.35 -49.21 59.76
CA THR A 15 4.44 -49.05 60.73
C THR A 15 5.32 -47.84 60.38
N ALA A 16 6.06 -47.30 61.36
CA ALA A 16 6.84 -46.05 61.22
C ALA A 16 7.82 -46.02 60.01
N PHE A 17 8.36 -47.18 59.61
CA PHE A 17 9.26 -47.32 58.47
C PHE A 17 8.59 -46.97 57.12
N LEU A 18 7.35 -47.42 56.93
CA LEU A 18 6.61 -47.18 55.69
C LEU A 18 6.21 -45.71 55.53
N HIS A 19 6.03 -44.97 56.63
CA HIS A 19 5.83 -43.52 56.56
C HIS A 19 7.08 -42.77 56.07
N GLN A 20 8.28 -43.16 56.51
CA GLN A 20 9.51 -42.52 56.01
C GLN A 20 9.74 -42.79 54.53
N ASP A 21 9.50 -44.02 54.07
CA ASP A 21 9.62 -44.36 52.65
C ASP A 21 8.58 -43.64 51.79
N LEU A 22 7.34 -43.53 52.27
CA LEU A 22 6.30 -42.77 51.58
C LEU A 22 6.66 -41.29 51.47
N CYS A 23 7.13 -40.66 52.56
CA CYS A 23 7.60 -39.27 52.52
C CYS A 23 8.74 -39.09 51.52
N ARG A 24 9.70 -40.01 51.48
CA ARG A 24 10.83 -39.95 50.54
C ARG A 24 10.37 -40.09 49.08
N GLN A 25 9.43 -40.98 48.81
CA GLN A 25 8.82 -41.15 47.48
C GLN A 25 8.02 -39.91 47.05
N LEU A 26 7.26 -39.32 47.96
CA LEU A 26 6.50 -38.10 47.68
C LEU A 26 7.42 -36.92 47.36
N HIS A 27 8.50 -36.73 48.12
CA HIS A 27 9.49 -35.69 47.84
C HIS A 27 10.11 -35.86 46.45
N ALA A 28 10.59 -37.04 46.10
CA ALA A 28 11.15 -37.31 44.77
C ALA A 28 10.12 -37.10 43.65
N ARG A 29 8.84 -37.41 43.91
CA ARG A 29 7.76 -37.19 42.95
C ARG A 29 7.45 -35.70 42.77
N VAL A 30 7.49 -34.90 43.84
CA VAL A 30 7.31 -33.45 43.76
C VAL A 30 8.39 -32.83 42.88
N ASP A 31 9.66 -33.14 43.12
CA ASP A 31 10.77 -32.60 42.34
C ASP A 31 10.59 -32.86 40.84
N LYS A 32 10.25 -34.11 40.48
CA LYS A 32 10.00 -34.50 39.09
C LYS A 32 8.79 -33.77 38.49
N VAL A 33 7.68 -33.70 39.22
CA VAL A 33 6.46 -33.03 38.74
C VAL A 33 6.69 -31.54 38.56
N ASP A 34 7.49 -30.90 39.41
CA ASP A 34 7.81 -29.47 39.27
C ASP A 34 8.68 -29.19 38.05
N GLU A 35 9.64 -30.08 37.72
CA GLU A 35 10.40 -29.99 36.47
C GLU A 35 9.48 -30.12 35.25
N GLU A 36 8.60 -31.13 35.22
CA GLU A 36 7.62 -31.31 34.15
C GLU A 36 6.65 -30.12 34.05
N ARG A 37 6.22 -29.56 35.18
CA ARG A 37 5.34 -28.38 35.24
C ARG A 37 6.04 -27.16 34.64
N TYR A 38 7.32 -26.94 34.97
CA TYR A 38 8.11 -25.84 34.45
C TYR A 38 8.25 -25.90 32.92
N ASP A 39 8.53 -27.09 32.37
CA ASP A 39 8.62 -27.28 30.92
C ASP A 39 7.30 -26.99 30.19
N VAL A 40 6.17 -27.43 30.78
CA VAL A 40 4.84 -27.15 30.24
C VAL A 40 4.54 -25.66 30.30
N GLU A 41 4.83 -24.99 31.42
CA GLU A 41 4.65 -23.55 31.58
C GLU A 41 5.49 -22.75 30.58
N ALA A 42 6.73 -23.17 30.33
CA ALA A 42 7.59 -22.56 29.33
C ALA A 42 7.00 -22.69 27.91
N LYS A 43 6.43 -23.84 27.56
CA LYS A 43 5.74 -24.05 26.26
C LYS A 43 4.50 -23.17 26.13
N VAL A 44 3.69 -23.08 27.19
CA VAL A 44 2.50 -22.20 27.20
C VAL A 44 2.90 -20.74 27.03
N THR A 45 3.93 -20.30 27.75
CA THR A 45 4.46 -18.92 27.65
C THR A 45 4.93 -18.60 26.23
N LYS A 46 5.66 -19.52 25.58
CA LYS A 46 6.06 -19.36 24.16
C LYS A 46 4.85 -19.19 23.23
N ASN A 47 3.82 -20.01 23.40
CA ASN A 47 2.61 -19.90 22.60
C ASN A 47 1.87 -18.58 22.84
N ILE A 48 1.82 -18.09 24.09
CA ILE A 48 1.22 -16.79 24.42
C ILE A 48 1.97 -15.67 23.70
N THR A 49 3.32 -15.69 23.72
CA THR A 49 4.12 -14.68 23.02
C THR A 49 3.89 -14.71 21.51
N GLU A 50 3.82 -15.91 20.91
CA GLU A 50 3.57 -16.04 19.48
C GLU A 50 2.15 -15.54 19.09
N ILE A 51 1.14 -15.84 19.91
CA ILE A 51 -0.22 -15.33 19.70
C ILE A 51 -0.26 -13.80 19.79
N ALA A 52 0.46 -13.20 20.74
CA ALA A 52 0.55 -11.74 20.87
C ALA A 52 1.18 -11.10 19.63
N ASP A 53 2.30 -11.66 19.16
CA ASP A 53 2.98 -11.19 17.95
C ASP A 53 2.10 -11.34 16.69
N LEU A 54 1.42 -12.47 16.54
CA LEU A 54 0.48 -12.69 15.44
C LEU A 54 -0.71 -11.73 15.50
N THR A 55 -1.23 -11.46 16.71
CA THR A 55 -2.32 -10.50 16.91
C THR A 55 -1.92 -9.09 16.51
N GLN A 56 -0.69 -8.67 16.85
CA GLN A 56 -0.15 -7.38 16.43
C GLN A 56 -0.01 -7.32 14.90
N LYS A 57 0.53 -8.36 14.26
CA LYS A 57 0.61 -8.44 12.79
C LYS A 57 -0.77 -8.34 12.14
N ILE A 58 -1.78 -9.02 12.70
CA ILE A 58 -3.17 -8.90 12.22
C ILE A 58 -3.66 -7.46 12.37
N PHE A 59 -3.39 -6.79 13.48
CA PHE A 59 -3.79 -5.41 13.69
C PHE A 59 -3.16 -4.47 12.66
N ASP A 60 -1.86 -4.61 12.40
CA ASP A 60 -1.14 -3.79 11.42
C ASP A 60 -1.66 -4.01 10.00
N LEU A 61 -1.92 -5.26 9.62
CA LEU A 61 -2.54 -5.60 8.33
C LEU A 61 -3.98 -5.07 8.24
N ARG A 62 -4.76 -5.19 9.31
CA ARG A 62 -6.13 -4.68 9.38
C ARG A 62 -6.16 -3.14 9.34
N GLY A 63 -5.16 -2.47 9.91
CA GLY A 63 -4.97 -1.03 9.83
C GLY A 63 -4.59 -0.57 8.41
N LYS A 64 -3.65 -1.28 7.77
CA LYS A 64 -3.17 -0.98 6.40
C LYS A 64 -4.27 -1.14 5.34
N PHE A 65 -5.16 -2.11 5.50
CA PHE A 65 -6.22 -2.42 4.53
C PHE A 65 -7.64 -2.10 5.04
N LYS A 66 -7.79 -1.32 6.11
CA LYS A 66 -9.10 -0.76 6.44
C LYS A 66 -9.56 0.08 5.25
N ARG A 67 -10.53 -0.44 4.49
CA ARG A 67 -11.19 0.27 3.39
C ARG A 67 -11.48 1.67 3.89
N PRO A 68 -10.91 2.73 3.29
CA PRO A 68 -11.18 4.09 3.72
C PRO A 68 -12.69 4.24 3.82
N THR A 69 -13.19 4.62 5.00
CA THR A 69 -14.63 4.75 5.18
C THR A 69 -15.13 5.74 4.14
N LEU A 70 -16.11 5.33 3.33
CA LEU A 70 -16.72 6.20 2.33
C LEU A 70 -17.44 7.32 3.09
N ARG A 71 -16.71 8.38 3.40
CA ARG A 71 -17.27 9.59 4.01
C ARG A 71 -18.06 10.30 2.92
N ARG A 72 -19.21 10.87 3.28
CA ARG A 72 -19.93 11.81 2.41
C ARG A 72 -18.99 12.97 2.09
N VAL A 73 -18.44 12.97 0.88
CA VAL A 73 -17.59 14.05 0.39
C VAL A 73 -18.49 15.27 0.21
N ARG A 74 -18.23 16.33 0.96
CA ARG A 74 -18.87 17.63 0.72
C ARG A 74 -18.45 18.11 -0.67
N ILE A 75 -19.33 18.85 -1.35
CA ILE A 75 -19.17 19.41 -2.70
C ILE A 75 -17.69 19.66 -3.05
N SER A 76 -17.23 19.11 -4.18
CA SER A 76 -15.85 19.23 -4.63
C SER A 76 -15.45 20.71 -4.78
N ALA A 77 -14.16 20.99 -4.62
CA ALA A 77 -13.64 22.35 -4.79
C ALA A 77 -14.04 22.93 -6.16
N ASP A 78 -14.00 22.13 -7.23
CA ASP A 78 -14.40 22.54 -8.57
C ASP A 78 -15.91 22.86 -8.65
N ALA A 79 -16.76 22.03 -8.05
CA ALA A 79 -18.21 22.28 -8.03
C ALA A 79 -18.55 23.52 -7.20
N MET A 80 -17.82 23.78 -6.11
CA MET A 80 -17.96 25.00 -5.33
C MET A 80 -17.47 26.24 -6.09
N MET A 81 -16.32 26.15 -6.76
CA MET A 81 -15.78 27.25 -7.57
C MET A 81 -16.70 27.59 -8.74
N GLN A 82 -17.27 26.60 -9.42
CA GLN A 82 -18.24 26.82 -10.48
C GLN A 82 -19.54 27.45 -9.96
N ALA A 83 -20.00 27.08 -8.75
CA ALA A 83 -21.19 27.68 -8.14
C ALA A 83 -20.96 29.13 -7.67
N LEU A 84 -19.76 29.45 -7.15
CA LEU A 84 -19.45 30.78 -6.62
C LEU A 84 -19.03 31.78 -7.70
N LEU A 85 -18.26 31.34 -8.71
CA LEU A 85 -17.69 32.20 -9.74
C LEU A 85 -18.49 32.17 -11.05
N GLY A 86 -19.48 31.27 -11.16
CA GLY A 86 -20.32 31.12 -12.33
C GLY A 86 -19.53 30.76 -13.58
N THR A 87 -20.02 31.19 -14.75
CA THR A 87 -19.42 30.87 -16.05
C THR A 87 -18.23 31.75 -16.42
N ARG A 88 -18.05 32.91 -15.77
CA ARG A 88 -17.05 33.92 -16.16
C ARG A 88 -15.61 33.36 -16.21
N ALA A 89 -15.24 32.58 -15.20
CA ALA A 89 -13.90 31.98 -15.14
C ALA A 89 -13.70 30.93 -16.26
N LYS A 90 -14.77 30.18 -16.59
CA LYS A 90 -14.77 29.20 -17.67
C LYS A 90 -14.72 29.87 -19.05
N GLU A 91 -15.54 30.89 -19.28
CA GLU A 91 -15.56 31.66 -20.52
C GLU A 91 -14.19 32.31 -20.81
N SER A 92 -13.52 32.85 -19.79
CA SER A 92 -12.17 33.41 -19.92
C SER A 92 -11.12 32.35 -20.27
N LEU A 93 -11.21 31.16 -19.66
CA LEU A 93 -10.32 30.03 -19.95
C LEU A 93 -10.54 29.49 -21.37
N ASP A 94 -11.79 29.34 -21.79
CA ASP A 94 -12.17 28.81 -23.10
C ASP A 94 -11.72 29.76 -24.22
N LEU A 95 -11.93 31.08 -24.06
CA LEU A 95 -11.44 32.08 -25.01
C LEU A 95 -9.91 32.04 -25.12
N ARG A 96 -9.20 31.93 -23.99
CA ARG A 96 -7.73 31.82 -23.98
C ARG A 96 -7.26 30.54 -24.65
N ALA A 97 -7.94 29.42 -24.44
CA ALA A 97 -7.62 28.15 -25.07
C ALA A 97 -7.81 28.23 -26.59
N HIS A 98 -8.91 28.82 -27.05
CA HIS A 98 -9.20 28.99 -28.46
C HIS A 98 -8.14 29.87 -29.16
N LEU A 99 -7.76 31.01 -28.56
CA LEU A 99 -6.70 31.87 -29.10
C LEU A 99 -5.34 31.18 -29.15
N LYS A 100 -5.03 30.32 -28.16
CA LYS A 100 -3.81 29.50 -28.18
C LYS A 100 -3.84 28.47 -29.30
N GLN A 101 -4.98 27.84 -29.53
CA GLN A 101 -5.15 26.86 -30.59
C GLN A 101 -4.97 27.50 -31.97
N VAL A 102 -5.65 28.62 -32.23
CA VAL A 102 -5.50 29.38 -33.49
C VAL A 102 -4.04 29.74 -33.72
N LYS A 103 -3.37 30.33 -32.72
CA LYS A 103 -1.94 30.67 -32.84
C LYS A 103 -1.06 29.45 -33.10
N LYS A 104 -1.35 28.31 -32.47
CA LYS A 104 -0.60 27.07 -32.67
C LYS A 104 -0.77 26.55 -34.09
N GLU A 105 -2.00 26.53 -34.60
CA GLU A 105 -2.30 26.09 -35.98
C GLU A 105 -1.61 27.01 -37.01
N ASP A 106 -1.64 28.32 -36.80
CA ASP A 106 -0.93 29.29 -37.66
C ASP A 106 0.59 29.07 -37.63
N THR A 107 1.17 28.87 -36.44
CA THR A 107 2.61 28.62 -36.29
C THR A 107 3.03 27.29 -36.91
N GLU A 108 2.22 26.23 -36.76
CA GLU A 108 2.48 24.93 -37.38
C GLU A 108 2.37 24.99 -38.91
N LYS A 109 1.42 25.78 -39.44
CA LYS A 109 1.29 26.03 -40.87
C LYS A 109 2.46 26.82 -41.44
N GLU A 110 2.86 27.91 -40.78
CA GLU A 110 4.04 28.71 -41.16
C GLU A 110 5.31 27.84 -41.13
N ASN A 111 5.52 27.06 -40.08
CA ASN A 111 6.66 26.13 -40.00
C ASN A 111 6.64 25.07 -41.10
N ARG A 112 5.47 24.67 -41.61
CA ARG A 112 5.37 23.74 -42.75
C ARG A 112 5.75 24.41 -44.07
N GLU A 113 5.43 25.69 -44.23
CA GLU A 113 5.77 26.50 -45.40
C GLU A 113 7.27 26.94 -45.40
N VAL A 114 7.82 27.18 -44.21
CA VAL A 114 9.23 27.57 -43.97
C VAL A 114 10.16 26.35 -43.77
N GLY A 115 9.59 25.16 -43.57
CA GLY A 115 10.28 23.95 -43.08
C GLY A 115 11.39 23.41 -43.99
N ASP A 116 11.55 23.91 -45.20
CA ASP A 116 12.73 23.63 -46.00
C ASP A 116 13.08 24.80 -46.93
N TRP A 117 13.75 25.82 -46.37
CA TRP A 117 14.31 26.92 -47.16
C TRP A 117 15.19 26.45 -48.32
N ARG A 118 15.82 25.26 -48.23
CA ARG A 118 16.63 24.70 -49.32
C ARG A 118 15.76 24.30 -50.52
N LYS A 119 14.64 23.61 -50.32
CA LYS A 119 13.72 23.22 -51.41
C LYS A 119 13.10 24.42 -52.15
N ASN A 120 12.79 25.50 -51.43
CA ASN A 120 12.21 26.71 -52.03
C ASN A 120 13.24 27.46 -52.90
N ILE A 121 14.49 27.55 -52.43
CA ILE A 121 15.61 28.11 -53.20
C ILE A 121 15.95 27.25 -54.44
N ASP A 122 16.00 25.93 -54.30
CA ASP A 122 16.29 25.01 -55.42
C ASP A 122 15.23 25.11 -56.54
N ALA A 123 13.95 25.30 -56.19
CA ALA A 123 12.86 25.50 -57.16
C ALA A 123 12.99 26.82 -57.95
N LEU A 124 13.56 27.86 -57.34
CA LEU A 124 13.85 29.16 -57.98
C LEU A 124 15.19 29.18 -58.72
N SER A 125 16.12 28.30 -58.33
CA SER A 125 17.45 28.15 -58.95
C SER A 125 17.40 27.57 -60.37
N GLY A 126 16.26 27.04 -60.81
CA GLY A 126 16.05 26.48 -62.16
C GLY A 126 15.73 27.51 -63.26
N MET A 127 15.66 28.81 -62.95
CA MET A 127 15.47 29.87 -63.95
C MET A 127 16.77 30.30 -64.65
N GLU A 128 17.75 29.41 -64.76
CA GLU A 128 18.97 29.61 -65.56
C GLU A 128 18.78 29.08 -66.98
N GLY A 129 17.74 29.56 -67.64
CA GLY A 129 17.51 29.41 -69.07
C GLY A 129 17.40 30.81 -69.66
N ARG A 130 18.29 31.14 -70.61
CA ARG A 130 18.35 32.40 -71.37
C ARG A 130 16.94 33.01 -71.55
N LYS A 131 16.64 34.11 -70.82
CA LYS A 131 15.48 34.95 -71.13
C LYS A 131 15.64 35.42 -72.57
N LYS A 132 14.82 34.85 -73.47
CA LYS A 132 14.79 35.23 -74.87
C LYS A 132 14.21 36.64 -74.95
N LYS A 133 15.08 37.64 -74.84
CA LYS A 133 14.77 38.98 -75.34
C LYS A 133 14.70 38.84 -76.85
N PHE A 134 13.51 39.07 -77.40
CA PHE A 134 13.39 39.41 -78.81
C PHE A 134 13.52 40.93 -78.90
N GLU A 135 14.44 41.40 -79.73
CA GLU A 135 14.43 42.78 -80.23
C GLU A 135 13.32 42.87 -81.28
N GLY A 136 12.44 43.84 -81.07
CA GLY A 136 11.30 44.23 -81.90
C GLY A 136 10.66 45.44 -81.25
#